data_AF-A0A955NJQ4-F1
#
_entry.id   AF-A0A955NJQ4-F1
#
_cell.length_a   1.000
_cell.length_b   1.000
_cell.length_c   1.000
_cell.angle_alpha   90.00
_cell.angle_beta   90.00
_cell.angle_gamma   90.00
#
_symmetry.space_group_name_H-M   'P 1'
#
loop_
_entity.id
_entity.type
_entity.pdbx_description
1 polymer ?
#
loop_
_entity_poly.entity_id
_entity_poly.type
_entity_poly.pdbx_seq_one_letter_code
_entity_poly.pdbx_strand_id
1 'polypeptide(L)'
;PTRSQRLLQILGSLHDTPKDASRTAAVPPELQFRSVFVDLDRNLVLIDLAGLPEKWKASSSSMEIGQALYAIVHTISYQNPSYQTVQFLVNGRESNESPGGFLLSEPFAPSEDWVKSPAL
;
A
#
# COMPACT_ATOMS: atom_id res chain seq x y z
N PRO A 1 -6.35 21.49 -2.37
CA PRO A 1 -6.67 20.05 -2.24
C PRO A 1 -6.74 19.67 -0.75
N THR A 2 -7.64 18.77 -0.36
CA THR A 2 -7.66 18.21 1.01
C THR A 2 -6.43 17.33 1.24
N ARG A 3 -6.12 17.01 2.51
CA ARG A 3 -5.00 16.12 2.87
C ARG A 3 -5.12 14.78 2.14
N SER A 4 -6.31 14.17 2.16
CA SER A 4 -6.63 12.94 1.43
C SER A 4 -6.40 13.05 -0.07
N GLN A 5 -6.83 14.16 -0.71
CA GLN A 5 -6.60 14.36 -2.15
C GLN A 5 -5.11 14.43 -2.50
N ARG A 6 -4.30 15.09 -1.65
CA ARG A 6 -2.85 15.16 -1.84
C ARG A 6 -2.20 13.78 -1.69
N LEU A 7 -2.59 13.00 -0.67
CA LEU A 7 -2.07 11.64 -0.49
C LEU A 7 -2.44 10.74 -1.67
N LEU A 8 -3.68 10.82 -2.17
CA LEU A 8 -4.11 10.06 -3.34
C LEU A 8 -3.30 10.42 -4.60
N GLN A 9 -3.01 11.71 -4.83
CA GLN A 9 -2.13 12.14 -5.93
C GLN A 9 -0.72 11.56 -5.80
N ILE A 10 -0.16 11.52 -4.59
CA ILE A 10 1.17 10.96 -4.33
C ILE A 10 1.17 9.44 -4.56
N LEU A 11 0.14 8.73 -4.11
CA LEU A 11 0.00 7.30 -4.38
C LEU A 11 -0.07 7.01 -5.89
N GLY A 12 -0.80 7.85 -6.64
CA GLY A 12 -0.85 7.76 -8.10
C GLY A 12 0.52 7.84 -8.76
N SER A 13 1.44 8.66 -8.23
CA SER A 13 2.81 8.77 -8.74
C SER A 13 3.68 7.53 -8.51
N LEU A 14 3.26 6.58 -7.66
CA LEU A 14 3.97 5.32 -7.46
C LEU A 14 3.84 4.35 -8.65
N HIS A 15 2.91 4.64 -9.57
CA HIS A 15 2.81 3.97 -10.87
C HIS A 15 3.76 4.54 -11.91
N ASP A 16 4.29 5.75 -11.70
CA ASP A 16 5.13 6.41 -12.69
C ASP A 16 6.46 5.68 -12.85
N THR A 17 6.95 5.61 -14.09
CA THR A 17 8.29 5.10 -14.36
C THR A 17 9.32 6.00 -13.66
N PRO A 18 10.19 5.44 -12.80
CA PRO A 18 11.23 6.23 -12.15
C PRO A 18 12.15 6.90 -13.17
N LYS A 19 12.65 8.10 -12.84
CA LYS A 19 13.64 8.81 -13.68
C LYS A 19 14.96 8.05 -13.79
N ASP A 20 15.27 7.24 -12.78
CA ASP A 20 16.44 6.37 -12.74
C ASP A 20 16.11 5.07 -13.47
N ALA A 21 16.74 4.86 -14.62
CA ALA A 21 16.49 3.70 -15.49
C ALA A 21 16.85 2.35 -14.85
N SER A 22 17.59 2.35 -13.73
CA SER A 22 17.89 1.13 -12.95
C SER A 22 16.74 0.71 -12.02
N ARG A 23 15.69 1.53 -11.90
CA ARG A 23 14.55 1.29 -11.01
C ARG A 23 13.28 0.99 -11.80
N THR A 24 12.44 0.15 -11.23
CA THR A 24 11.09 -0.13 -11.74
C THR A 24 10.04 0.61 -10.92
N ALA A 25 8.86 0.81 -11.52
CA ALA A 25 7.71 1.32 -10.77
C ALA A 25 7.45 0.39 -9.57
N ALA A 26 7.23 1.00 -8.40
CA ALA A 26 7.09 0.25 -7.15
C ALA A 26 5.70 -0.40 -7.03
N VAL A 27 4.70 0.18 -7.68
CA VAL A 27 3.32 -0.31 -7.62
C VAL A 27 2.85 -0.68 -9.03
N PRO A 28 2.33 -1.91 -9.23
CA PRO A 28 1.86 -2.34 -10.53
C PRO A 28 0.65 -1.49 -10.99
N PRO A 29 0.52 -1.18 -12.29
CA PRO A 29 -0.53 -0.30 -12.81
C PRO A 29 -1.95 -0.86 -12.62
N GLU A 30 -2.09 -2.17 -12.43
CA GLU A 30 -3.37 -2.82 -12.15
C GLU A 30 -3.88 -2.53 -10.73
N LEU A 31 -3.02 -2.11 -9.79
CA LEU A 31 -3.41 -1.79 -8.42
C LEU A 31 -3.94 -0.36 -8.34
N GLN A 32 -5.24 -0.18 -8.55
CA GLN A 32 -5.84 1.15 -8.60
C GLN A 32 -6.25 1.68 -7.22
N PHE A 33 -5.83 2.90 -6.90
CA PHE A 33 -6.26 3.64 -5.70
C PHE A 33 -7.57 4.40 -5.97
N ARG A 34 -8.62 4.11 -5.20
CA ARG A 34 -9.91 4.82 -5.28
C ARG A 34 -9.96 6.03 -4.39
N SER A 35 -9.56 5.88 -3.13
CA SER A 35 -9.66 6.94 -2.14
C SER A 35 -8.71 6.72 -0.97
N VAL A 36 -8.50 7.79 -0.19
CA VAL A 36 -7.67 7.77 1.02
C VAL A 36 -8.45 8.46 2.14
N PHE A 37 -8.56 7.81 3.29
CA PHE A 37 -9.16 8.38 4.49
C PHE A 37 -8.10 8.49 5.58
N VAL A 38 -8.15 9.57 6.35
CA VAL A 38 -7.25 9.79 7.48
C VAL A 38 -8.10 9.75 8.73
N ASP A 39 -7.93 8.71 9.54
CA ASP A 39 -8.57 8.56 10.84
C ASP A 39 -7.65 9.17 11.91
N LEU A 40 -8.06 10.33 12.41
CA LEU A 40 -7.28 11.10 13.38
C LEU A 40 -7.29 10.45 14.76
N ASP A 41 -8.39 9.79 15.11
CA ASP A 41 -8.60 9.22 16.45
C ASP A 41 -7.82 7.91 16.60
N ARG A 42 -7.71 7.12 15.52
CA ARG A 42 -6.97 5.86 15.48
C ARG A 42 -5.52 5.99 15.00
N ASN A 43 -5.09 7.20 14.65
CA ASN A 43 -3.79 7.47 14.05
C ASN A 43 -3.47 6.57 12.82
N LEU A 44 -4.46 6.44 11.94
CA LEU A 44 -4.49 5.46 10.86
C LEU A 44 -4.81 6.11 9.51
N VAL A 45 -4.13 5.68 8.45
CA VAL A 45 -4.51 6.02 7.08
C VAL A 45 -5.15 4.80 6.41
N LEU A 46 -6.38 4.95 5.94
CA LEU A 46 -7.08 3.92 5.18
C LEU A 46 -6.90 4.19 3.69
N ILE A 47 -6.38 3.22 2.95
CA ILE A 47 -6.22 3.30 1.49
C ILE A 47 -7.21 2.35 0.84
N ASP A 48 -8.17 2.89 0.10
CA ASP A 48 -9.16 2.10 -0.62
C ASP A 48 -8.66 1.78 -2.04
N LEU A 49 -8.57 0.48 -2.31
CA LEU A 49 -8.18 -0.09 -3.59
C LEU A 49 -9.44 -0.46 -4.39
N ALA A 50 -9.43 -0.28 -5.71
CA ALA A 50 -10.54 -0.71 -6.57
C ALA A 50 -10.70 -2.24 -6.66
N GLY A 51 -9.69 -2.97 -6.22
CA GLY A 51 -9.62 -4.42 -6.33
C GLY A 51 -8.17 -4.85 -6.15
N LEU A 52 -7.98 -6.14 -5.94
CA LEU A 52 -6.66 -6.75 -6.01
C LEU A 52 -6.37 -7.20 -7.45
N PRO A 53 -5.15 -6.99 -7.97
CA PRO A 53 -4.74 -7.55 -9.26
C PRO A 53 -4.95 -9.07 -9.28
N GLU A 54 -5.41 -9.63 -10.40
CA GLU A 54 -5.60 -11.09 -10.53
C GLU A 54 -4.31 -11.86 -10.22
N LYS A 55 -3.16 -11.31 -10.62
CA LYS A 55 -1.86 -11.86 -10.27
C LYS A 55 -1.63 -11.95 -8.76
N TRP A 56 -2.15 -11.02 -7.95
CA TRP A 56 -1.98 -11.07 -6.49
C TRP A 56 -2.90 -12.10 -5.83
N LYS A 57 -4.04 -12.38 -6.44
CA LYS A 57 -4.96 -13.43 -5.99
C LYS A 57 -4.44 -14.84 -6.30
N ALA A 58 -3.79 -14.99 -7.46
CA ALA A 58 -3.28 -16.28 -7.95
C ALA A 58 -1.82 -16.58 -7.57
N SER A 59 -1.02 -15.56 -7.27
CA SER A 59 0.44 -15.69 -7.10
C SER A 59 0.87 -15.95 -5.66
N SER A 60 1.90 -16.77 -5.54
CA SER A 60 2.69 -16.98 -4.32
C SER A 60 3.90 -16.05 -4.19
N SER A 61 4.09 -15.08 -5.09
CA SER A 61 5.22 -14.12 -5.04
C SER A 61 5.00 -13.06 -3.96
N SER A 62 5.18 -13.46 -2.70
CA SER A 62 5.11 -12.57 -1.53
C SER A 62 6.08 -11.40 -1.64
N MET A 63 7.22 -11.57 -2.33
CA MET A 63 8.21 -10.52 -2.51
C MET A 63 7.67 -9.33 -3.32
N GLU A 64 7.06 -9.56 -4.49
CA GLU A 64 6.54 -8.47 -5.33
C GLU A 64 5.40 -7.73 -4.63
N ILE A 65 4.49 -8.48 -4.01
CA ILE A 65 3.35 -7.93 -3.26
C ILE A 65 3.87 -7.12 -2.06
N GLY A 66 4.78 -7.70 -1.29
CA GLY A 66 5.41 -7.07 -0.14
C GLY A 66 6.16 -5.79 -0.52
N GLN A 67 6.88 -5.78 -1.63
CA GLN A 67 7.57 -4.58 -2.14
C GLN A 67 6.59 -3.45 -2.50
N ALA A 68 5.48 -3.78 -3.15
CA ALA A 68 4.46 -2.79 -3.49
C ALA A 68 3.79 -2.21 -2.22
N LEU A 69 3.36 -3.08 -1.30
CA LEU A 69 2.77 -2.65 -0.02
C LEU A 69 3.77 -1.83 0.80
N TYR A 70 5.03 -2.27 0.88
CA TYR A 70 6.12 -1.56 1.55
C TYR A 70 6.30 -0.15 0.99
N ALA A 71 6.35 0.00 -0.34
CA ALA A 71 6.52 1.28 -0.99
C ALA A 71 5.35 2.22 -0.68
N ILE A 72 4.12 1.71 -0.69
CA ILE A 72 2.92 2.48 -0.34
C ILE A 72 2.99 2.98 1.12
N VAL A 73 3.23 2.07 2.06
CA VAL A 73 3.24 2.39 3.50
C VAL A 73 4.36 3.37 3.85
N HIS A 74 5.56 3.17 3.30
CA HIS A 74 6.68 4.09 3.52
C HIS A 74 6.41 5.46 2.90
N THR A 75 5.82 5.51 1.71
CA THR A 75 5.47 6.78 1.06
C THR A 75 4.46 7.56 1.91
N ILE A 76 3.39 6.92 2.38
CA ILE A 76 2.38 7.58 3.20
C ILE A 76 2.98 8.05 4.54
N SER A 77 3.76 7.19 5.20
CA SER A 77 4.37 7.51 6.49
C SER A 77 5.35 8.68 6.37
N TYR A 78 6.13 8.74 5.29
CA TYR A 78 7.03 9.86 5.02
C TYR A 78 6.28 11.17 4.79
N GLN A 79 5.16 11.13 4.06
CA GLN A 79 4.34 12.32 3.81
C GLN A 79 3.52 12.76 5.02
N ASN A 80 3.37 11.87 6.01
CA ASN A 80 2.51 12.11 7.15
C ASN A 80 3.10 11.56 8.46
N PRO A 81 4.17 12.18 9.00
CA PRO A 81 4.96 11.60 10.11
C PRO A 81 4.18 11.36 11.40
N SER A 82 3.07 12.07 11.60
CA SER A 82 2.21 11.88 12.76
C SER A 82 1.49 10.52 12.74
N TYR A 83 1.30 9.93 11.55
CA TYR A 83 0.53 8.71 11.34
C TYR A 83 1.47 7.61 10.88
N GLN A 84 1.60 6.60 11.71
CA GLN A 84 2.59 5.55 11.52
C GLN A 84 1.97 4.26 11.00
N THR A 85 0.68 4.24 10.70
CA THR A 85 0.04 3.01 10.21
C THR A 85 -0.88 3.26 9.02
N VAL A 86 -0.89 2.29 8.13
CA VAL A 86 -1.73 2.24 6.93
C VAL A 86 -2.53 0.96 6.96
N GLN A 87 -3.83 1.00 6.71
CA GLN A 87 -4.64 -0.21 6.51
C GLN A 87 -5.28 -0.14 5.13
N PHE A 88 -5.38 -1.29 4.46
CA PHE A 88 -5.90 -1.36 3.10
C PHE A 88 -7.36 -1.79 3.13
N LEU A 89 -8.18 -1.09 2.34
CA LEU A 89 -9.55 -1.49 2.02
C LEU A 89 -9.58 -1.97 0.57
N VAL A 90 -10.46 -2.92 0.28
CA VAL A 90 -10.74 -3.35 -1.09
C VAL A 90 -12.21 -3.09 -1.35
N ASN A 91 -12.49 -2.24 -2.33
CA ASN A 91 -13.84 -1.81 -2.68
C ASN A 91 -14.63 -1.21 -1.52
N GLY A 92 -13.97 -0.38 -0.71
CA GLY A 92 -14.54 0.32 0.43
C GLY A 92 -14.83 -0.58 1.64
N ARG A 93 -14.28 -1.80 1.67
CA ARG A 93 -14.49 -2.77 2.75
C ARG A 93 -13.15 -3.32 3.24
N GLU A 94 -13.13 -3.72 4.51
CA GLU A 94 -12.05 -4.56 5.01
C GLU A 94 -12.02 -5.86 4.22
N SER A 95 -10.83 -6.25 3.77
CA SER A 95 -10.65 -7.48 3.01
C SER A 95 -10.10 -8.58 3.91
N ASN A 96 -10.69 -9.77 3.81
CA ASN A 96 -10.15 -11.00 4.39
C ASN A 96 -9.11 -11.67 3.47
N GLU A 97 -8.83 -11.06 2.31
CA GLU A 97 -7.82 -11.56 1.38
C GLU A 97 -6.41 -11.32 1.92
N SER A 98 -5.54 -12.31 1.71
CA SER A 98 -4.14 -12.29 2.17
C SER A 98 -3.17 -12.48 1.00
N PRO A 99 -3.12 -11.55 0.02
CA PRO A 99 -2.25 -11.70 -1.15
C PRO A 99 -0.80 -11.85 -0.70
N GLY A 100 -0.13 -12.92 -1.13
CA GLY A 100 1.25 -13.20 -0.72
C GLY A 100 1.45 -13.41 0.79
N GLY A 101 0.38 -13.70 1.54
CA GLY A 101 0.41 -13.87 3.00
C GLY A 101 0.19 -12.58 3.81
N PHE A 102 0.00 -11.43 3.16
CA PHE A 102 -0.21 -10.15 3.85
C PHE A 102 -1.69 -9.92 4.14
N LEU A 103 -2.09 -9.95 5.41
CA LEU A 103 -3.46 -9.68 5.85
C LEU A 103 -3.80 -8.19 5.69
N LEU A 104 -4.53 -7.85 4.63
CA LEU A 104 -4.84 -6.44 4.31
C LEU A 104 -5.78 -5.76 5.34
N SER A 105 -6.52 -6.57 6.10
CA SER A 105 -7.36 -6.12 7.21
C SER A 105 -6.55 -5.57 8.39
N GLU A 106 -5.26 -5.87 8.50
CA GLU A 106 -4.42 -5.39 9.60
C GLU A 106 -3.73 -4.06 9.27
N PRO A 107 -3.53 -3.18 10.26
CA PRO A 107 -2.70 -1.99 10.08
C PRO A 107 -1.23 -2.33 9.92
N PHE A 108 -0.61 -1.66 8.96
CA PHE A 108 0.77 -1.82 8.56
C PHE A 108 1.60 -0.61 8.98
N ALA A 109 2.68 -0.83 9.72
CA ALA A 109 3.64 0.22 10.09
C ALA A 109 4.86 0.25 9.15
N PRO A 110 5.49 1.42 8.90
CA PRO A 110 6.72 1.51 8.11
C PRO A 110 7.87 0.86 8.89
N SER A 111 8.03 -0.44 8.75
CA SER A 111 9.12 -1.21 9.33
C SER A 111 9.98 -1.79 8.22
N GLU A 112 11.30 -1.83 8.45
CA GLU A 112 12.23 -2.49 7.54
C GLU A 112 12.13 -4.02 7.57
N ASP A 113 11.40 -4.59 8.54
CA ASP A 113 11.34 -6.03 8.77
C ASP A 113 10.38 -6.77 7.81
N TRP A 114 9.59 -6.03 7.03
CA TRP A 114 8.63 -6.59 6.08
C TRP A 114 9.28 -7.46 5.01
N VAL A 115 10.49 -7.09 4.61
CA VAL A 115 11.24 -7.74 3.51
C VAL A 115 12.29 -8.71 4.06
N LYS A 116 12.52 -8.73 5.38
CA LYS A 116 13.57 -9.53 6.04
C LYS A 116 13.07 -10.85 6.62
N SER A 117 11.77 -11.12 6.65
CA SER A 117 11.24 -12.39 7.15
C SER A 117 10.67 -13.26 6.03
N PRO A 118 11.46 -14.21 5.49
CA PRO A 118 10.91 -15.54 5.22
C PRO A 118 10.80 -16.26 6.57
N ALA A 119 9.64 -16.19 7.20
CA ALA A 119 9.35 -16.95 8.42
C ALA A 119 7.82 -17.11 8.48
N LEU A 120 7.21 -18.30 8.40
CA LEU A 120 7.65 -19.69 8.58
C LEU A 120 6.84 -20.61 7.64
#